data_AF-A0A1Y1I872-F1
#
_entry.id   AF-A0A1Y1I872-F1
#
_cell.length_a   1.000
_cell.length_b   1.000
_cell.length_c   1.000
_cell.angle_alpha   90.00
_cell.angle_beta   90.00
_cell.angle_gamma   90.00
#
_symmetry.space_group_name_H-M   'P 1'
#
loop_
_entity.id
_entity.type
_entity.pdbx_description
1 polymer ?
#
loop_
_entity_poly.entity_id
_entity_poly.type
_entity_poly.pdbx_seq_one_letter_code
_entity_poly.pdbx_strand_id
1 'polypeptide(L)'
;MDEDLDKFVEQYAAMLKSGQDETIVEVHQALGEVYFSGEKGRETFSKIAQGLAAYQNGAFLKPLLSGALFMSESDDLDAKVSHYRACCLAVTILTSSEVVVKKFLMGTGRIEDKQTACLIYRNLTTNALIRAQALEKGQDSAAVLWVVLPLECLAKFIRGSRVFRDAMKDISEERNIFETLGYFLSAEFLTKAGQENAAAIRGWLSEMAASLAFSKDSQLWVLDMGLLKLMAAIYDSTQLQNLLDHMKQTDSPVFRCNAILIRLLEKEATLEKLRAHNALAGFRPHKRKINSADPQYRPWSYFEARLSGRPINMDQMRAEDPSWRPAYDVWELMHQPSRGNWAPAVCSWKLCTAGAEPEGDGKKYGKCAGCQVARYCSKEHQNLHWRTHKIHCQAGRAAIAGPEEEKQKELRDPTSKAR
;
A
#
# COMPACT_ATOMS: atom_id res chain seq x y z
N MET A 1 -21.33 19.27 1.55
CA MET A 1 -20.26 18.66 0.74
C MET A 1 -20.79 17.70 -0.33
N ASP A 2 -22.01 17.15 -0.21
CA ASP A 2 -22.48 16.07 -1.11
C ASP A 2 -22.79 16.48 -2.57
N GLU A 3 -23.05 17.76 -2.84
CA GLU A 3 -23.29 18.24 -4.21
C GLU A 3 -21.99 18.41 -5.04
N ASP A 4 -20.82 18.32 -4.42
CA ASP A 4 -19.56 18.81 -5.02
C ASP A 4 -18.55 17.72 -5.42
N LEU A 5 -18.85 16.44 -5.17
CA LEU A 5 -17.88 15.34 -5.40
C LEU A 5 -17.38 15.27 -6.86
N ASP A 6 -18.30 15.36 -7.82
CA ASP A 6 -17.96 15.26 -9.25
C ASP A 6 -17.05 16.44 -9.66
N LYS A 7 -17.35 17.65 -9.17
CA LYS A 7 -16.54 18.85 -9.41
C LYS A 7 -15.16 18.76 -8.77
N PHE A 8 -15.04 18.21 -7.56
CA PHE A 8 -13.74 17.95 -6.93
C PHE A 8 -12.90 16.98 -7.76
N VAL A 9 -13.50 15.90 -8.27
CA VAL A 9 -12.81 14.95 -9.15
C VAL A 9 -12.33 15.62 -10.42
N GLU A 10 -13.18 16.45 -11.06
CA GLU A 10 -12.80 17.20 -12.27
C GLU A 10 -11.67 18.20 -12.00
N GLN A 11 -11.77 18.98 -10.93
CA GLN A 11 -10.78 19.98 -10.53
C GLN A 11 -9.44 19.32 -10.21
N TYR A 12 -9.42 18.30 -9.34
CA TYR A 12 -8.19 17.59 -8.99
C TYR A 12 -7.59 16.86 -10.18
N ALA A 13 -8.40 16.26 -11.05
CA ALA A 13 -7.88 15.64 -12.27
C ALA A 13 -7.25 16.67 -13.22
N ALA A 14 -7.83 17.87 -13.33
CA ALA A 14 -7.25 18.96 -14.13
C ALA A 14 -5.91 19.44 -13.55
N MET A 15 -5.84 19.63 -12.23
CA MET A 15 -4.61 20.00 -11.52
C MET A 15 -3.51 18.94 -11.71
N LEU A 16 -3.81 17.67 -11.44
CA LEU A 16 -2.85 16.57 -11.61
C LEU A 16 -2.40 16.40 -13.06
N LYS A 17 -3.29 16.69 -14.03
CA LYS A 17 -2.97 16.63 -15.47
C LYS A 17 -2.06 17.77 -15.91
N SER A 18 -2.06 18.91 -15.22
CA SER A 18 -1.17 20.03 -15.54
C SER A 18 0.31 19.65 -15.40
N GLY A 19 0.61 18.69 -14.51
CA GLY A 19 1.97 18.25 -14.21
C GLY A 19 2.79 19.26 -13.39
N GLN A 20 2.19 20.38 -12.96
CA GLN A 20 2.89 21.41 -12.18
C GLN A 20 3.04 20.97 -10.72
N ASP A 21 4.26 21.05 -10.20
CA ASP A 21 4.62 20.56 -8.87
C ASP A 21 3.75 21.15 -7.77
N GLU A 22 3.52 22.47 -7.79
CA GLU A 22 2.71 23.16 -6.79
C GLU A 22 1.28 22.63 -6.77
N THR A 23 0.67 22.46 -7.95
CA THR A 23 -0.69 21.94 -8.07
C THR A 23 -0.80 20.47 -7.63
N ILE A 24 0.24 19.66 -7.88
CA ILE A 24 0.29 18.27 -7.43
C ILE A 24 0.37 18.22 -5.90
N VAL A 25 1.19 19.08 -5.29
CA VAL A 25 1.32 19.19 -3.83
C VAL A 25 0.03 19.68 -3.19
N GLU A 26 -0.65 20.66 -3.78
CA GLU A 26 -1.96 21.15 -3.33
C GLU A 26 -3.01 20.03 -3.35
N VAL A 27 -3.08 19.24 -4.42
CA VAL A 27 -4.00 18.09 -4.50
C VAL A 27 -3.65 17.06 -3.43
N HIS A 28 -2.36 16.76 -3.22
CA HIS A 28 -1.93 15.84 -2.17
C HIS A 28 -2.38 16.33 -0.77
N GLN A 29 -2.17 17.61 -0.45
CA GLN A 29 -2.56 18.18 0.84
C GLN A 29 -4.07 18.10 1.05
N ALA A 30 -4.86 18.55 0.05
CA ALA A 30 -6.32 18.51 0.13
C ALA A 30 -6.86 17.08 0.27
N LEU A 31 -6.30 16.11 -0.47
CA LEU A 31 -6.66 14.70 -0.33
C LEU A 31 -6.26 14.15 1.04
N GLY A 32 -5.10 14.55 1.57
CA GLY A 32 -4.62 14.19 2.90
C GLY A 32 -5.56 14.68 4.00
N GLU A 33 -5.99 15.94 3.96
CA GLU A 33 -6.95 16.50 4.92
C GLU A 33 -8.27 15.71 4.95
N VAL A 34 -8.82 15.38 3.78
CA VAL A 34 -10.01 14.54 3.68
C VAL A 34 -9.73 13.15 4.26
N TYR A 35 -8.61 12.53 3.88
CA TYR A 35 -8.24 11.18 4.30
C TYR A 35 -8.05 11.05 5.82
N PHE A 36 -7.41 12.03 6.46
CA PHE A 36 -7.10 12.01 7.90
C PHE A 36 -8.24 12.54 8.78
N SER A 37 -9.36 13.02 8.21
CA SER A 37 -10.53 13.53 8.95
C SER A 37 -11.41 12.44 9.62
N GLY A 38 -10.92 11.20 9.73
CA GLY A 38 -11.61 10.07 10.36
C GLY A 38 -12.29 9.14 9.36
N GLU A 39 -13.22 8.31 9.85
CA GLU A 39 -13.85 7.25 9.06
C GLU A 39 -14.66 7.79 7.87
N LYS A 40 -15.52 8.78 8.11
CA LYS A 40 -16.28 9.48 7.05
C LYS A 40 -15.35 10.16 6.03
N GLY A 41 -14.23 10.69 6.52
CA GLY A 41 -13.16 11.24 5.69
C GLY A 41 -12.58 10.22 4.73
N ARG A 42 -12.19 9.04 5.24
CA ARG A 42 -11.70 7.92 4.43
C ARG A 42 -12.71 7.44 3.40
N GLU A 43 -14.00 7.36 3.73
CA GLU A 43 -15.03 7.02 2.74
C GLU A 43 -15.14 8.07 1.63
N THR A 44 -15.10 9.36 2.00
CA THR A 44 -15.13 10.48 1.05
C THR A 44 -13.89 10.45 0.15
N PHE A 45 -12.71 10.32 0.74
CA PHE A 45 -11.46 10.11 0.02
C PHE A 45 -11.55 8.92 -0.94
N SER A 46 -12.12 7.79 -0.51
CA SER A 46 -12.28 6.59 -1.34
C SER A 46 -13.11 6.89 -2.59
N LYS A 47 -14.23 7.62 -2.44
CA LYS A 47 -15.06 8.07 -3.56
C LYS A 47 -14.27 8.98 -4.52
N ILE A 48 -13.52 9.95 -3.99
CA ILE A 48 -12.67 10.85 -4.79
C ILE A 48 -11.60 10.05 -5.55
N ALA A 49 -10.85 9.19 -4.86
CA ALA A 49 -9.78 8.38 -5.44
C ALA A 49 -10.29 7.42 -6.53
N GLN A 50 -11.44 6.79 -6.33
CA GLN A 50 -12.12 5.97 -7.34
C GLN A 50 -12.58 6.83 -8.53
N GLY A 51 -13.14 8.02 -8.28
CA GLY A 51 -13.52 8.98 -9.32
C GLY A 51 -12.32 9.40 -10.17
N LEU A 52 -11.21 9.76 -9.51
CA LEU A 52 -9.93 10.11 -10.13
C LEU A 52 -9.38 8.96 -10.98
N ALA A 53 -9.34 7.72 -10.47
CA ALA A 53 -8.90 6.57 -11.25
C ALA A 53 -9.81 6.25 -12.45
N ALA A 54 -11.09 6.61 -12.38
CA ALA A 54 -12.04 6.45 -13.47
C ALA A 54 -11.94 7.59 -14.49
N TYR A 55 -11.56 8.79 -14.05
CA TYR A 55 -11.52 10.00 -14.85
C TYR A 55 -10.59 9.88 -16.04
N GLN A 56 -11.17 9.86 -17.26
CA GLN A 56 -10.43 9.62 -18.50
C GLN A 56 -9.56 8.35 -18.41
N ASN A 57 -10.07 7.34 -17.69
CA ASN A 57 -9.36 6.09 -17.38
C ASN A 57 -8.03 6.29 -16.65
N GLY A 58 -7.95 7.30 -15.76
CA GLY A 58 -6.77 7.59 -14.96
C GLY A 58 -5.60 8.11 -15.79
N ALA A 59 -5.87 8.93 -16.82
CA ALA A 59 -4.84 9.40 -17.76
C ALA A 59 -3.65 10.11 -17.10
N PHE A 60 -3.85 10.74 -15.93
CA PHE A 60 -2.79 11.41 -15.16
C PHE A 60 -1.99 10.44 -14.26
N LEU A 61 -2.49 9.23 -13.99
CA LEU A 61 -1.80 8.26 -13.13
C LEU A 61 -0.45 7.83 -13.75
N LYS A 62 -0.41 7.57 -15.06
CA LYS A 62 0.85 7.15 -15.71
C LYS A 62 1.94 8.24 -15.63
N PRO A 63 1.67 9.52 -15.96
CA PRO A 63 2.63 10.60 -15.72
C PRO A 63 3.08 10.71 -14.26
N LEU A 64 2.17 10.68 -13.28
CA LEU A 64 2.53 10.74 -11.86
C LEU A 64 3.43 9.59 -11.44
N LEU A 65 3.11 8.37 -11.87
CA LEU A 65 3.95 7.21 -11.60
C LEU A 65 5.32 7.37 -12.25
N SER A 66 5.37 7.84 -13.51
CA SER A 66 6.63 8.09 -14.19
C SER A 66 7.52 9.08 -13.41
N GLY A 67 6.96 10.19 -12.93
CA GLY A 67 7.70 11.16 -12.11
C GLY A 67 8.13 10.62 -10.75
N ALA A 68 7.38 9.65 -10.18
CA ALA A 68 7.75 8.98 -8.94
C ALA A 68 8.77 7.84 -9.13
N LEU A 69 8.91 7.29 -10.34
CA LEU A 69 9.86 6.21 -10.65
C LEU A 69 11.18 6.74 -11.23
N PHE A 70 11.09 7.80 -12.03
CA PHE A 70 12.21 8.35 -12.78
C PHE A 70 12.41 9.81 -12.40
N MET A 71 13.66 10.17 -12.11
CA MET A 71 14.01 11.57 -11.97
C MET A 71 13.90 12.25 -13.34
N SER A 72 13.29 13.43 -13.37
CA SER A 72 13.21 14.25 -14.59
C SER A 72 14.60 14.48 -15.21
N GLU A 73 14.65 14.60 -16.53
CA GLU A 73 15.86 14.89 -17.30
C GLU A 73 16.32 16.36 -17.21
N SER A 74 15.65 17.21 -16.42
CA SER A 74 16.01 18.64 -16.21
C SER A 74 17.52 18.85 -15.97
N ASP A 75 18.10 20.01 -16.25
CA ASP A 75 19.47 20.30 -15.78
C ASP A 75 19.50 20.81 -14.34
N ASP A 76 18.36 21.33 -13.87
CA ASP A 76 18.18 21.85 -12.51
C ASP A 76 17.85 20.72 -11.52
N LEU A 77 18.78 20.46 -10.60
CA LEU A 77 18.63 19.44 -9.56
C LEU A 77 17.47 19.75 -8.61
N ASP A 78 17.24 21.01 -8.26
CA ASP A 78 16.20 21.40 -7.31
C ASP A 78 14.81 21.19 -7.93
N ALA A 79 14.66 21.52 -9.21
CA ALA A 79 13.44 21.23 -9.97
C ALA A 79 13.18 19.70 -10.06
N LYS A 80 14.21 18.87 -10.27
CA LYS A 80 14.04 17.40 -10.25
C LYS A 80 13.56 16.91 -8.89
N VAL A 81 14.15 17.46 -7.82
CA VAL A 81 13.86 17.08 -6.45
C VAL A 81 12.43 17.43 -6.10
N SER A 82 12.02 18.65 -6.43
CA SER A 82 10.65 19.13 -6.26
C SER A 82 9.65 18.24 -7.00
N HIS A 83 9.89 17.97 -8.29
CA HIS A 83 8.97 17.22 -9.13
C HIS A 83 8.80 15.78 -8.66
N TYR A 84 9.91 15.11 -8.37
CA TYR A 84 9.90 13.75 -7.84
C TYR A 84 9.13 13.70 -6.51
N ARG A 85 9.41 14.63 -5.60
CA ARG A 85 8.73 14.71 -4.30
C ARG A 85 7.23 14.90 -4.48
N ALA A 86 6.80 15.83 -5.34
CA ALA A 86 5.40 16.08 -5.63
C ALA A 86 4.71 14.81 -6.16
N CYS A 87 5.33 14.14 -7.14
CA CYS A 87 4.82 12.90 -7.70
C CYS A 87 4.73 11.77 -6.67
N CYS A 88 5.77 11.56 -5.87
CA CYS A 88 5.77 10.55 -4.81
C CYS A 88 4.67 10.81 -3.77
N LEU A 89 4.48 12.06 -3.33
CA LEU A 89 3.40 12.43 -2.42
C LEU A 89 2.02 12.08 -3.02
N ALA A 90 1.78 12.48 -4.27
CA ALA A 90 0.53 12.17 -4.96
C ALA A 90 0.31 10.66 -5.14
N VAL A 91 1.34 9.90 -5.55
CA VAL A 91 1.26 8.45 -5.68
C VAL A 91 0.98 7.80 -4.32
N THR A 92 1.69 8.20 -3.26
CA THR A 92 1.49 7.71 -1.90
C THR A 92 0.05 7.89 -1.43
N ILE A 93 -0.51 9.10 -1.52
CA ILE A 93 -1.87 9.34 -1.04
C ILE A 93 -2.88 8.55 -1.88
N LEU A 94 -2.78 8.60 -3.21
CA LEU A 94 -3.69 7.92 -4.12
C LEU A 94 -3.64 6.38 -3.99
N THR A 95 -2.45 5.81 -3.80
CA THR A 95 -2.26 4.36 -3.60
C THR A 95 -2.76 3.88 -2.24
N SER A 96 -3.21 4.77 -1.34
CA SER A 96 -4.00 4.36 -0.19
C SER A 96 -5.34 3.72 -0.58
N SER A 97 -5.78 3.82 -1.84
CA SER A 97 -6.92 3.09 -2.40
C SER A 97 -6.49 1.88 -3.23
N GLU A 98 -7.01 0.70 -2.91
CA GLU A 98 -6.77 -0.54 -3.69
C GLU A 98 -7.15 -0.40 -5.16
N VAL A 99 -8.21 0.36 -5.42
CA VAL A 99 -8.72 0.56 -6.77
C VAL A 99 -7.70 1.33 -7.60
N VAL A 100 -7.05 2.33 -7.00
CA VAL A 100 -6.01 3.11 -7.67
C VAL A 100 -4.73 2.28 -7.85
N VAL A 101 -4.32 1.50 -6.86
CA VAL A 101 -3.18 0.57 -6.99
C VAL A 101 -3.38 -0.39 -8.17
N LYS A 102 -4.56 -1.02 -8.26
CA LYS A 102 -4.90 -1.87 -9.42
C LYS A 102 -4.84 -1.08 -10.71
N LYS A 103 -5.32 0.17 -10.70
CA LYS A 103 -5.33 1.00 -11.89
C LYS A 103 -3.93 1.38 -12.38
N PHE A 104 -2.99 1.67 -11.48
CA PHE A 104 -1.57 1.88 -11.83
C PHE A 104 -0.96 0.65 -12.51
N LEU A 105 -1.40 -0.55 -12.12
CA LEU A 105 -0.88 -1.80 -12.65
C LEU A 105 -1.59 -2.27 -13.92
N MET A 106 -2.78 -1.77 -14.24
CA MET A 106 -3.52 -2.22 -15.42
C MET A 106 -2.87 -1.70 -16.72
N GLY A 107 -2.19 -2.60 -17.44
CA GLY A 107 -1.83 -2.44 -18.84
C GLY A 107 -2.96 -2.86 -19.80
N THR A 108 -2.64 -3.04 -21.07
CA THR A 108 -3.53 -3.65 -22.08
C THR A 108 -3.73 -5.15 -21.85
N GLY A 109 -2.94 -5.78 -20.96
CA GLY A 109 -3.10 -7.18 -20.57
C GLY A 109 -2.27 -7.61 -19.36
N ARG A 110 -2.52 -8.83 -18.86
CA ARG A 110 -1.91 -9.35 -17.61
C ARG A 110 -0.38 -9.42 -17.61
N ILE A 111 0.23 -9.70 -18.76
CA ILE A 111 1.69 -9.75 -18.89
C ILE A 111 2.28 -8.36 -18.63
N GLU A 112 1.63 -7.32 -19.14
CA GLU A 112 2.03 -5.93 -18.93
C GLU A 112 1.83 -5.51 -17.47
N ASP A 113 0.78 -6.01 -16.79
CA ASP A 113 0.56 -5.71 -15.37
C ASP A 113 1.72 -6.19 -14.51
N LYS A 114 2.19 -7.42 -14.75
CA LYS A 114 3.32 -7.99 -14.01
C LYS A 114 4.62 -7.26 -14.30
N GLN A 115 4.89 -6.94 -15.58
CA GLN A 115 6.07 -6.16 -15.96
C GLN A 115 6.06 -4.76 -15.33
N THR A 116 4.89 -4.10 -15.31
CA THR A 116 4.70 -2.81 -14.65
C THR A 116 4.97 -2.91 -13.16
N ALA A 117 4.44 -3.94 -12.49
CA ALA A 117 4.73 -4.20 -11.08
C ALA A 117 6.24 -4.41 -10.82
N CYS A 118 6.91 -5.22 -11.66
CA CYS A 118 8.35 -5.43 -11.57
C CYS A 118 9.13 -4.12 -11.70
N LEU A 119 8.75 -3.28 -12.67
CA LEU A 119 9.38 -1.99 -12.91
C LEU A 119 9.22 -1.04 -11.72
N ILE A 120 8.01 -0.94 -11.17
CA ILE A 120 7.71 -0.12 -9.99
C ILE A 120 8.57 -0.58 -8.81
N TYR A 121 8.57 -1.89 -8.52
CA TYR A 121 9.33 -2.44 -7.41
C TYR A 121 10.84 -2.16 -7.55
N ARG A 122 11.43 -2.47 -8.72
CA ARG A 122 12.87 -2.28 -8.97
C ARG A 122 13.27 -0.82 -8.83
N ASN A 123 12.54 0.12 -9.43
CA ASN A 123 12.91 1.53 -9.39
C ASN A 123 12.74 2.12 -7.99
N LEU A 124 11.60 1.90 -7.32
CA LEU A 124 11.39 2.45 -5.98
C LEU A 124 12.42 1.92 -4.96
N THR A 125 12.71 0.62 -4.99
CA THR A 125 13.72 0.03 -4.07
C THR A 125 15.15 0.47 -4.41
N THR A 126 15.53 0.48 -5.69
CA THR A 126 16.88 0.86 -6.12
C THR A 126 17.15 2.33 -5.84
N ASN A 127 16.20 3.21 -6.17
CA ASN A 127 16.33 4.64 -5.91
C ASN A 127 16.44 4.92 -4.41
N ALA A 128 15.59 4.31 -3.58
CA ALA A 128 15.68 4.44 -2.13
C ALA A 128 17.03 3.95 -1.59
N LEU A 129 17.53 2.81 -2.08
CA LEU A 129 18.81 2.26 -1.64
C LEU A 129 19.99 3.18 -2.00
N ILE A 130 20.07 3.66 -3.24
CA ILE A 130 21.12 4.58 -3.69
C ILE A 130 21.13 5.85 -2.83
N ARG A 131 19.95 6.39 -2.51
CA ARG A 131 19.79 7.60 -1.71
C ARG A 131 20.14 7.38 -0.25
N ALA A 132 19.77 6.24 0.31
CA ALA A 132 20.17 5.86 1.66
C ALA A 132 21.70 5.74 1.79
N GLN A 133 22.37 5.15 0.78
CA GLN A 133 23.83 5.07 0.72
C GLN A 133 24.51 6.44 0.56
N ALA A 134 23.92 7.35 -0.20
CA ALA A 134 24.41 8.72 -0.33
C ALA A 134 24.26 9.52 0.98
N LEU A 135 23.12 9.37 1.67
CA LEU A 135 22.89 9.96 3.00
C LEU A 135 23.92 9.43 4.00
N GLU A 136 24.22 8.13 3.97
CA GLU A 136 25.24 7.54 4.83
C GLU A 136 26.62 8.16 4.59
N LYS A 137 26.96 8.52 3.36
CA LYS A 137 28.22 9.20 3.05
C LYS A 137 28.22 10.70 3.38
N GLY A 138 27.12 11.23 3.93
CA GLY A 138 26.98 12.66 4.27
C GLY A 138 26.82 13.57 3.06
N GLN A 139 26.39 13.03 1.91
CA GLN A 139 26.38 13.76 0.64
C GLN A 139 25.09 14.56 0.38
N ASP A 140 23.99 14.23 1.04
CA ASP A 140 22.68 14.81 0.75
C ASP A 140 21.75 14.64 1.97
N SER A 141 21.48 15.72 2.73
CA SER A 141 20.57 15.67 3.88
C SER A 141 19.10 15.58 3.48
N ALA A 142 18.74 16.03 2.28
CA ALA A 142 17.39 15.88 1.74
C ALA A 142 17.10 14.44 1.29
N ALA A 143 18.14 13.61 1.08
CA ALA A 143 18.07 12.21 0.66
C ALA A 143 17.12 11.35 1.52
N VAL A 144 16.84 11.72 2.77
CA VAL A 144 15.96 10.93 3.62
C VAL A 144 14.51 10.88 3.10
N LEU A 145 14.00 11.98 2.52
CA LEU A 145 12.67 11.99 1.89
C LEU A 145 12.60 11.06 0.68
N TRP A 146 13.72 10.87 0.00
CA TRP A 146 13.88 9.93 -1.11
C TRP A 146 13.91 8.47 -0.68
N VAL A 147 13.98 8.21 0.63
CA VAL A 147 13.86 6.86 1.18
C VAL A 147 12.44 6.66 1.73
N VAL A 148 11.94 7.61 2.52
CA VAL A 148 10.64 7.47 3.20
C VAL A 148 9.49 7.32 2.20
N LEU A 149 9.38 8.21 1.21
CA LEU A 149 8.24 8.21 0.29
C LEU A 149 8.20 6.97 -0.61
N PRO A 150 9.32 6.48 -1.18
CA PRO A 150 9.30 5.22 -1.93
C PRO A 150 8.95 4.00 -1.09
N LEU A 151 9.43 3.92 0.16
CA LEU A 151 9.06 2.84 1.08
C LEU A 151 7.57 2.86 1.39
N GLU A 152 6.99 4.05 1.56
CA GLU A 152 5.54 4.21 1.71
C GLU A 152 4.79 3.72 0.47
N CYS A 153 5.16 4.20 -0.72
CA CYS A 153 4.59 3.72 -1.99
C CYS A 153 4.65 2.20 -2.10
N LEU A 154 5.81 1.60 -1.82
CA LEU A 154 5.99 0.14 -1.84
C LEU A 154 5.03 -0.57 -0.89
N ALA A 155 4.90 -0.09 0.35
CA ALA A 155 3.95 -0.65 1.32
C ALA A 155 2.51 -0.65 0.77
N LYS A 156 2.08 0.45 0.13
CA LYS A 156 0.74 0.58 -0.46
C LYS A 156 0.53 -0.35 -1.65
N PHE A 157 1.50 -0.47 -2.55
CA PHE A 157 1.43 -1.41 -3.69
C PHE A 157 1.39 -2.87 -3.23
N ILE A 158 2.22 -3.24 -2.25
CA ILE A 158 2.26 -4.58 -1.65
C ILE A 158 0.91 -4.93 -1.04
N ARG A 159 0.33 -4.02 -0.26
CA ARG A 159 -0.99 -4.20 0.36
C ARG A 159 -2.08 -4.36 -0.69
N GLY A 160 -2.13 -3.44 -1.66
CA GLY A 160 -3.24 -3.33 -2.61
C GLY A 160 -3.24 -4.31 -3.79
N SER A 161 -2.17 -5.07 -4.03
CA SER A 161 -2.07 -5.89 -5.24
C SER A 161 -1.36 -7.23 -5.05
N ARG A 162 -2.11 -8.31 -5.32
CA ARG A 162 -1.54 -9.64 -5.53
C ARG A 162 -0.55 -9.68 -6.69
N VAL A 163 -0.86 -9.01 -7.81
CA VAL A 163 0.05 -8.97 -8.98
C VAL A 163 1.39 -8.37 -8.59
N PHE A 164 1.38 -7.35 -7.72
CA PHE A 164 2.60 -6.74 -7.22
C PHE A 164 3.41 -7.68 -6.33
N ARG A 165 2.76 -8.40 -5.42
CA ARG A 165 3.42 -9.43 -4.60
C ARG A 165 3.97 -10.58 -5.43
N ASP A 166 3.25 -11.01 -6.46
CA ASP A 166 3.73 -12.04 -7.39
C ASP A 166 4.94 -11.54 -8.19
N ALA A 167 4.97 -10.27 -8.62
CA ALA A 167 6.15 -9.66 -9.24
C ALA A 167 7.35 -9.58 -8.28
N MET A 168 7.14 -9.28 -7.00
CA MET A 168 8.21 -9.32 -6.00
C MET A 168 8.80 -10.71 -5.82
N LYS A 169 7.99 -11.77 -5.87
CA LYS A 169 8.49 -13.16 -5.79
C LYS A 169 9.46 -13.46 -6.92
N ASP A 170 9.06 -13.17 -8.15
CA ASP A 170 9.92 -13.36 -9.32
C ASP A 170 11.26 -12.63 -9.18
N ILE A 171 11.25 -11.38 -8.72
CA ILE A 171 12.48 -10.59 -8.57
C ILE A 171 13.35 -11.11 -7.41
N SER A 172 12.74 -11.70 -6.38
CA SER A 172 13.48 -12.23 -5.23
C SER A 172 14.34 -13.45 -5.55
N GLU A 173 14.04 -14.16 -6.65
CA GLU A 173 14.87 -15.27 -7.12
C GLU A 173 16.27 -14.79 -7.53
N GLU A 174 16.40 -13.52 -7.93
CA GLU A 174 17.68 -12.91 -8.31
C GLU A 174 18.42 -12.29 -7.11
N ARG A 175 17.68 -11.83 -6.08
CA ARG A 175 18.22 -11.04 -4.96
C ARG A 175 17.43 -11.22 -3.68
N ASN A 176 18.13 -11.29 -2.55
CA ASN A 176 17.47 -11.28 -1.25
C ASN A 176 16.85 -9.91 -0.93
N ILE A 177 15.54 -9.79 -1.13
CA ILE A 177 14.76 -8.57 -0.89
C ILE A 177 14.94 -8.07 0.55
N PHE A 178 14.97 -8.96 1.52
CA PHE A 178 15.00 -8.59 2.94
C PHE A 178 16.38 -8.13 3.41
N GLU A 179 17.45 -8.52 2.72
CA GLU A 179 18.77 -7.91 2.95
C GLU A 179 18.78 -6.45 2.51
N THR A 180 18.18 -6.13 1.36
CA THR A 180 18.05 -4.75 0.88
C THR A 180 17.17 -3.93 1.84
N LEU A 181 16.04 -4.48 2.28
CA LEU A 181 15.17 -3.79 3.25
C LEU A 181 15.82 -3.64 4.63
N GLY A 182 16.63 -4.63 5.04
CA GLY A 182 17.36 -4.61 6.31
C GLY A 182 18.41 -3.50 6.39
N TYR A 183 18.99 -3.08 5.26
CA TYR A 183 19.91 -1.95 5.22
C TYR A 183 19.29 -0.65 5.74
N PHE A 184 18.02 -0.39 5.41
CA PHE A 184 17.29 0.79 5.92
C PHE A 184 17.04 0.76 7.43
N LEU A 185 17.33 -0.36 8.10
CA LEU A 185 17.23 -0.52 9.55
C LEU A 185 18.61 -0.56 10.24
N SER A 186 19.70 -0.34 9.50
CA SER A 186 21.03 -0.27 10.09
C SER A 186 21.12 0.91 11.06
N ALA A 187 21.84 0.73 12.17
CA ALA A 187 21.99 1.78 13.17
C ALA A 187 22.65 3.03 12.58
N GLU A 188 23.63 2.85 11.71
CA GLU A 188 24.34 3.94 11.04
C GLU A 188 23.40 4.80 10.18
N PHE A 189 22.60 4.16 9.31
CA PHE A 189 21.67 4.86 8.45
C PHE A 189 20.56 5.55 9.26
N LEU A 190 19.95 4.85 10.23
CA LEU A 190 18.86 5.41 11.04
C LEU A 190 19.30 6.61 11.89
N THR A 191 20.54 6.60 12.41
CA THR A 191 21.09 7.76 13.12
C THR A 191 21.20 8.98 12.19
N LYS A 192 21.65 8.79 10.94
CA LYS A 192 21.77 9.88 9.94
C LYS A 192 20.41 10.35 9.42
N ALA A 193 19.42 9.46 9.31
CA ALA A 193 18.06 9.80 8.93
C ALA A 193 17.34 10.71 9.95
N GLY A 194 17.77 10.67 11.22
CA GLY A 194 17.11 11.37 12.32
C GLY A 194 15.90 10.61 12.88
N GLN A 195 15.49 10.95 14.10
CA GLN A 195 14.52 10.15 14.87
C GLN A 195 13.15 10.01 14.21
N GLU A 196 12.61 11.09 13.65
CA GLU A 196 11.30 11.11 12.99
C GLU A 196 11.29 10.21 11.75
N ASN A 197 12.24 10.42 10.83
CA ASN A 197 12.35 9.59 9.64
C ASN A 197 12.67 8.13 9.98
N ALA A 198 13.50 7.87 10.98
CA ALA A 198 13.76 6.52 11.47
C ALA A 198 12.48 5.85 11.99
N ALA A 199 11.58 6.59 12.64
CA ALA A 199 10.28 6.08 13.02
C ALA A 199 9.39 5.77 11.79
N ALA A 200 9.35 6.68 10.81
CA ALA A 200 8.61 6.48 9.56
C ALA A 200 9.11 5.25 8.77
N ILE A 201 10.43 5.10 8.61
CA ILE A 201 11.06 3.95 7.92
C ILE A 201 10.69 2.64 8.60
N ARG A 202 10.81 2.55 9.93
CA ARG A 202 10.38 1.37 10.70
C ARG A 202 8.88 1.12 10.52
N GLY A 203 8.07 2.18 10.50
CA GLY A 203 6.63 2.13 10.23
C GLY A 203 6.33 1.46 8.90
N TRP A 204 6.88 1.99 7.80
CA TRP A 204 6.63 1.46 6.46
C TRP A 204 7.16 0.04 6.26
N LEU A 205 8.34 -0.28 6.79
CA LEU A 205 8.87 -1.65 6.71
C LEU A 205 8.03 -2.64 7.52
N SER A 206 7.49 -2.23 8.67
CA SER A 206 6.55 -3.06 9.43
C SER A 206 5.21 -3.26 8.71
N GLU A 207 4.75 -2.24 7.96
CA GLU A 207 3.53 -2.31 7.13
C GLU A 207 3.72 -3.23 5.91
N MET A 208 4.88 -3.18 5.26
CA MET A 208 5.26 -4.12 4.19
C MET A 208 5.30 -5.55 4.72
N ALA A 209 5.96 -5.77 5.86
CA ALA A 209 6.03 -7.07 6.53
C ALA A 209 4.63 -7.61 6.86
N ALA A 210 3.75 -6.77 7.42
CA ALA A 210 2.37 -7.10 7.72
C ALA A 210 1.60 -7.50 6.46
N SER A 211 1.65 -6.66 5.43
CA SER A 211 0.95 -6.89 4.15
C SER A 211 1.35 -8.22 3.49
N LEU A 212 2.64 -8.57 3.55
CA LEU A 212 3.16 -9.83 3.01
C LEU A 212 2.79 -11.05 3.88
N ALA A 213 2.90 -10.91 5.21
CA ALA A 213 2.64 -12.01 6.14
C ALA A 213 1.15 -12.36 6.25
N PHE A 214 0.27 -11.39 6.06
CA PHE A 214 -1.18 -11.57 6.16
C PHE A 214 -1.83 -12.01 4.84
N SER A 215 -1.19 -11.74 3.71
CA SER A 215 -1.68 -12.16 2.40
C SER A 215 -1.43 -13.65 2.17
N LYS A 216 -2.52 -14.42 1.98
CA LYS A 216 -2.46 -15.88 1.76
C LYS A 216 -1.52 -16.28 0.62
N ASP A 217 -1.43 -15.46 -0.42
CA ASP A 217 -0.58 -15.70 -1.58
C ASP A 217 0.91 -15.52 -1.31
N SER A 218 1.34 -14.76 -0.30
CA SER A 218 2.77 -14.49 -0.04
C SER A 218 3.28 -15.03 1.31
N GLN A 219 2.39 -15.44 2.20
CA GLN A 219 2.71 -15.77 3.59
C GLN A 219 3.83 -16.82 3.76
N LEU A 220 3.80 -17.93 3.03
CA LEU A 220 4.82 -18.98 3.16
C LEU A 220 6.14 -18.58 2.51
N TRP A 221 6.08 -17.96 1.33
CA TRP A 221 7.25 -17.49 0.59
C TRP A 221 8.04 -16.46 1.39
N VAL A 222 7.36 -15.50 2.03
CA VAL A 222 8.05 -14.41 2.73
C VAL A 222 8.84 -14.91 3.95
N LEU A 223 8.40 -16.00 4.58
CA LEU A 223 9.14 -16.65 5.67
C LEU A 223 10.50 -17.18 5.18
N ASP A 224 10.50 -17.85 4.04
CA ASP A 224 11.74 -18.39 3.45
C ASP A 224 12.68 -17.29 2.99
N MET A 225 12.14 -16.13 2.66
CA MET A 225 12.92 -15.01 2.14
C MET A 225 13.56 -14.14 3.21
N GLY A 226 13.25 -14.37 4.50
CA GLY A 226 13.88 -13.66 5.60
C GLY A 226 12.99 -12.61 6.26
N LEU A 227 11.66 -12.76 6.20
CA LEU A 227 10.72 -11.96 7.00
C LEU A 227 11.16 -11.87 8.48
N LEU A 228 11.61 -12.99 9.06
CA LEU A 228 11.99 -13.03 10.48
C LEU A 228 13.22 -12.16 10.77
N LYS A 229 14.18 -12.08 9.84
CA LYS A 229 15.35 -11.21 9.96
C LYS A 229 14.94 -9.74 9.90
N LEU A 230 14.02 -9.39 9.00
CA LEU A 230 13.48 -8.03 8.94
C LEU A 230 12.77 -7.65 10.24
N MET A 231 11.94 -8.54 10.78
CA MET A 231 11.24 -8.29 12.04
C MET A 231 12.22 -8.14 13.22
N ALA A 232 13.25 -8.99 13.30
CA ALA A 232 14.33 -8.84 14.29
C ALA A 232 15.03 -7.48 14.17
N ALA A 233 15.34 -7.04 12.95
CA ALA A 233 15.94 -5.72 12.71
C ALA A 233 15.01 -4.56 13.12
N ILE A 234 13.69 -4.69 12.93
CA ILE A 234 12.70 -3.71 13.43
C ILE A 234 12.69 -3.69 14.96
N TYR A 235 12.72 -4.86 15.61
CA TYR A 235 12.84 -4.95 17.06
C TYR A 235 14.12 -4.29 17.54
N ASP A 236 15.27 -4.61 16.97
CA ASP A 236 16.58 -4.06 17.37
C ASP A 236 16.67 -2.56 17.22
N SER A 237 16.26 -2.05 16.06
CA SER A 237 16.28 -0.62 15.78
C SER A 237 15.27 0.17 16.61
N THR A 238 14.22 -0.43 17.16
CA THR A 238 13.22 0.30 17.98
C THR A 238 13.71 0.56 19.40
N GLN A 239 13.72 1.82 19.82
CA GLN A 239 14.06 2.20 21.18
C GLN A 239 12.93 1.85 22.15
N LEU A 240 13.27 1.37 23.34
CA LEU A 240 12.28 0.91 24.33
C LEU A 240 11.40 2.06 24.84
N GLN A 241 11.96 3.27 24.94
CA GLN A 241 11.28 4.48 25.38
C GLN A 241 10.10 4.82 24.46
N ASN A 242 10.23 4.56 23.16
CA ASN A 242 9.16 4.79 22.19
C ASN A 242 7.96 3.86 22.38
N LEU A 243 8.10 2.77 23.13
CA LEU A 243 7.03 1.80 23.40
C LEU A 243 6.17 2.17 24.62
N LEU A 244 6.60 3.16 25.42
CA LEU A 244 5.89 3.58 26.63
C LEU A 244 4.76 4.59 26.35
N ASP A 245 4.70 5.14 25.13
CA ASP A 245 3.60 6.02 24.71
C ASP A 245 2.36 5.19 24.35
N HIS A 246 1.53 4.91 25.36
CA HIS A 246 0.31 4.10 25.23
C HIS A 246 -0.66 4.61 24.15
N MET A 247 -0.67 5.91 23.86
CA MET A 247 -1.56 6.50 22.85
C MET A 247 -1.17 6.11 21.43
N LYS A 248 0.08 5.70 21.21
CA LYS A 248 0.62 5.33 19.89
C LYS A 248 0.94 3.84 19.77
N GLN A 249 0.57 3.05 20.77
CA GLN A 249 1.01 1.68 20.90
C GLN A 249 0.56 0.80 19.71
N THR A 250 -0.67 0.99 19.23
CA THR A 250 -1.22 0.22 18.08
C THR A 250 -0.52 0.54 16.76
N ASP A 251 0.09 1.72 16.64
CA ASP A 251 0.83 2.14 15.45
C ASP A 251 2.33 1.87 15.54
N SER A 252 2.78 1.29 16.65
CA SER A 252 4.19 0.94 16.83
C SER A 252 4.62 -0.17 15.85
N PRO A 253 5.78 -0.03 15.18
CA PRO A 253 6.34 -1.10 14.35
C PRO A 253 6.51 -2.43 15.09
N VAL A 254 6.82 -2.39 16.39
CA VAL A 254 7.00 -3.56 17.26
C VAL A 254 5.66 -4.24 17.54
N PHE A 255 4.61 -3.46 17.72
CA PHE A 255 3.25 -3.99 17.89
C PHE A 255 2.77 -4.70 16.62
N ARG A 256 2.98 -4.11 15.44
CA ARG A 256 2.71 -4.78 14.15
C ARG A 256 3.49 -6.08 14.01
N CYS A 257 4.78 -6.09 14.37
CA CYS A 257 5.58 -7.32 14.37
C CYS A 257 5.01 -8.40 15.31
N ASN A 258 4.55 -8.03 16.50
CA ASN A 258 3.90 -8.97 17.41
C ASN A 258 2.66 -9.58 16.77
N ALA A 259 1.80 -8.78 16.14
CA ALA A 259 0.60 -9.29 15.49
C ALA A 259 0.89 -10.19 14.28
N ILE A 260 1.95 -9.90 13.52
CA ILE A 260 2.46 -10.79 12.48
C ILE A 260 2.82 -12.15 13.08
N LEU A 261 3.60 -12.18 14.17
CA LEU A 261 3.97 -13.44 14.82
C LEU A 261 2.75 -14.21 15.31
N ILE A 262 1.81 -13.56 16.00
CA ILE A 262 0.59 -14.21 16.49
C ILE A 262 -0.14 -14.89 15.33
N ARG A 263 -0.36 -14.16 14.23
CA ARG A 263 -1.06 -14.69 13.06
C ARG A 263 -0.34 -15.86 12.39
N LEU A 264 0.99 -15.84 12.35
CA LEU A 264 1.78 -16.92 11.78
C LEU A 264 1.82 -18.15 12.71
N LEU A 265 1.66 -17.98 14.01
CA LEU A 265 1.63 -19.09 14.98
C LEU A 265 0.27 -19.81 15.01
N GLU A 266 -0.80 -19.17 14.54
CA GLU A 266 -2.16 -19.75 14.49
C GLU A 266 -2.32 -20.87 13.46
N LYS A 267 -1.59 -20.82 12.34
CA LYS A 267 -1.69 -21.85 11.29
C LYS A 267 -0.50 -22.80 11.39
N GLU A 268 -0.78 -24.11 11.38
CA GLU A 268 0.27 -25.12 11.53
C GLU A 268 1.36 -25.04 10.44
N ALA A 269 0.99 -24.85 9.17
CA ALA A 269 1.96 -24.75 8.09
C ALA A 269 2.97 -23.59 8.27
N THR A 270 2.54 -22.44 8.80
CA THR A 270 3.44 -21.31 9.09
C THR A 270 4.20 -21.51 10.39
N LEU A 271 3.57 -22.11 11.41
CA LEU A 271 4.23 -22.47 12.67
C LEU A 271 5.39 -23.45 12.46
N GLU A 272 5.21 -24.47 11.63
CA GLU A 272 6.26 -25.42 11.24
C GLU A 272 7.43 -24.70 10.57
N LYS A 273 7.15 -23.78 9.62
CA LYS A 273 8.19 -22.93 9.02
C LYS A 273 8.89 -22.06 10.04
N LEU A 274 8.18 -21.42 10.96
CA LEU A 274 8.79 -20.61 12.03
C LEU A 274 9.76 -21.43 12.88
N ARG A 275 9.40 -22.68 13.23
CA ARG A 275 10.29 -23.60 13.94
C ARG A 275 11.49 -24.00 13.11
N ALA A 276 11.29 -24.32 11.83
CA ALA A 276 12.38 -24.67 10.89
C ALA A 276 13.40 -23.53 10.75
N HIS A 277 12.95 -22.27 10.80
CA HIS A 277 13.80 -21.08 10.78
C HIS A 277 14.34 -20.67 12.16
N ASN A 278 14.19 -21.53 13.19
CA ASN A 278 14.65 -21.28 14.57
C ASN A 278 14.19 -19.92 15.14
N ALA A 279 12.94 -19.54 14.84
CA ALA A 279 12.38 -18.23 15.23
C ALA A 279 12.50 -17.95 16.74
N LEU A 280 12.38 -18.98 17.59
CA LEU A 280 12.47 -18.84 19.03
C LEU A 280 13.81 -18.27 19.48
N ALA A 281 14.92 -18.83 18.98
CA ALA A 281 16.24 -18.33 19.30
C ALA A 281 16.45 -16.92 18.73
N GLY A 282 15.99 -16.69 17.51
CA GLY A 282 16.09 -15.39 16.84
C GLY A 282 15.39 -14.26 17.60
N PHE A 283 14.19 -14.51 18.16
CA PHE A 283 13.43 -13.46 18.84
C PHE A 283 13.69 -13.34 20.35
N ARG A 284 14.37 -14.31 20.97
CA ARG A 284 14.66 -14.29 22.42
C ARG A 284 15.37 -13.01 22.90
N PRO A 285 16.35 -12.43 22.17
CA PRO A 285 16.97 -11.16 22.56
C PRO A 285 15.97 -9.99 22.67
N HIS A 286 14.85 -10.04 21.94
CA HIS A 286 13.87 -8.96 21.90
C HIS A 286 12.68 -9.17 22.84
N LYS A 287 12.71 -10.20 23.71
CA LYS A 287 11.65 -10.52 24.69
C LYS A 287 11.11 -9.29 25.43
N ARG A 288 12.00 -8.40 25.87
CA ARG A 288 11.62 -7.18 26.59
C ARG A 288 10.78 -6.25 25.72
N LYS A 289 11.21 -5.98 24.48
CA LYS A 289 10.50 -5.10 23.54
C LYS A 289 9.16 -5.70 23.10
N ILE A 290 9.14 -7.02 22.84
CA ILE A 290 7.94 -7.78 22.50
C ILE A 290 6.88 -7.60 23.59
N ASN A 291 7.24 -7.79 24.86
CA ASN A 291 6.30 -7.61 25.97
C ASN A 291 5.97 -6.14 26.25
N SER A 292 6.91 -5.21 26.03
CA SER A 292 6.65 -3.78 26.26
C SER A 292 5.75 -3.15 25.21
N ALA A 293 5.73 -3.68 23.98
CA ALA A 293 4.78 -3.22 22.97
C ALA A 293 3.36 -3.74 23.21
N ASP A 294 3.18 -4.72 24.10
CA ASP A 294 1.87 -5.14 24.57
C ASP A 294 1.92 -5.60 26.05
N PRO A 295 2.01 -4.65 27.00
CA PRO A 295 2.19 -4.97 28.41
C PRO A 295 1.04 -5.75 29.02
N GLN A 296 -0.16 -5.61 28.44
CA GLN A 296 -1.37 -6.28 28.91
C GLN A 296 -1.29 -7.77 28.60
N TYR A 297 -0.89 -8.16 27.37
CA TYR A 297 -0.88 -9.58 26.98
C TYR A 297 0.45 -10.29 27.18
N ARG A 298 1.57 -9.56 27.29
CA ARG A 298 2.93 -10.12 27.41
C ARG A 298 3.17 -11.27 26.41
N PRO A 299 3.04 -11.00 25.09
CA PRO A 299 2.89 -12.02 24.05
C PRO A 299 4.06 -13.02 23.95
N TRP A 300 5.21 -12.72 24.56
CA TRP A 300 6.36 -13.62 24.56
C TRP A 300 6.06 -15.02 25.13
N SER A 301 5.25 -15.13 26.19
CA SER A 301 4.95 -16.44 26.80
C SER A 301 4.23 -17.36 25.81
N TYR A 302 3.27 -16.81 25.06
CA TYR A 302 2.58 -17.49 23.99
C TYR A 302 3.54 -17.89 22.86
N PHE A 303 4.38 -16.95 22.40
CA PHE A 303 5.38 -17.22 21.36
C PHE A 303 6.33 -18.35 21.74
N GLU A 304 6.89 -18.27 22.95
CA GLU A 304 7.81 -19.26 23.47
C GLU A 304 7.15 -20.63 23.58
N ALA A 305 5.91 -20.71 24.05
CA ALA A 305 5.19 -21.98 24.13
C ALA A 305 4.92 -22.60 22.76
N ARG A 306 4.31 -21.85 21.83
CA ARG A 306 3.98 -22.35 20.48
C ARG A 306 5.24 -22.77 19.73
N LEU A 307 6.28 -21.94 19.73
CA LEU A 307 7.53 -22.24 19.02
C LEU A 307 8.29 -23.42 19.65
N SER A 308 8.13 -23.67 20.96
CA SER A 308 8.70 -24.86 21.63
C SER A 308 7.91 -26.15 21.42
N GLY A 309 6.86 -26.15 20.59
CA GLY A 309 6.03 -27.33 20.35
C GLY A 309 4.95 -27.58 21.40
N ARG A 310 4.76 -26.69 22.38
CA ARG A 310 3.70 -26.85 23.38
C ARG A 310 2.34 -26.49 22.76
N PRO A 311 1.33 -27.36 22.88
CA PRO A 311 -0.01 -27.09 22.36
C PRO A 311 -0.72 -26.11 23.28
N ILE A 312 -0.53 -24.80 23.03
CA ILE A 312 -1.33 -23.76 23.66
C ILE A 312 -2.34 -23.25 22.64
N ASN A 313 -3.62 -23.28 22.99
CA ASN A 313 -4.66 -22.60 22.24
C ASN A 313 -4.87 -21.19 22.83
N MET A 314 -5.06 -20.21 21.95
CA MET A 314 -5.47 -18.85 22.31
C MET A 314 -6.72 -18.84 23.20
N ASP A 315 -7.67 -19.76 22.97
CA ASP A 315 -8.88 -19.86 23.79
C ASP A 315 -8.62 -20.36 25.21
N GLN A 316 -7.62 -21.21 25.39
CA GLN A 316 -7.21 -21.66 26.71
C GLN A 316 -6.57 -20.50 27.49
N MET A 317 -5.69 -19.73 26.85
CA MET A 317 -5.11 -18.53 27.48
C MET A 317 -6.20 -17.53 27.88
N ARG A 318 -7.24 -17.37 27.06
CA ARG A 318 -8.40 -16.53 27.37
C ARG A 318 -9.17 -17.02 28.60
N ALA A 319 -9.35 -18.33 28.72
CA ALA A 319 -10.04 -18.92 29.88
C ALA A 319 -9.25 -18.72 31.18
N GLU A 320 -7.91 -18.78 31.09
CA GLU A 320 -7.01 -18.58 32.22
C GLU A 320 -6.85 -17.09 32.60
N ASP A 321 -6.89 -16.19 31.61
CA ASP A 321 -6.79 -14.75 31.80
C ASP A 321 -7.84 -13.99 30.93
N PRO A 322 -8.99 -13.62 31.50
CA PRO A 322 -10.03 -12.86 30.79
C PRO A 322 -9.57 -11.47 30.32
N SER A 323 -8.47 -10.93 30.86
CA SER A 323 -7.91 -9.66 30.39
C SER A 323 -7.30 -9.80 29.00
N TRP A 324 -7.03 -11.03 28.58
CA TRP A 324 -6.51 -11.38 27.28
C TRP A 324 -7.57 -11.16 26.20
N ARG A 325 -7.55 -9.98 25.57
CA ARG A 325 -8.35 -9.75 24.37
C ARG A 325 -7.71 -10.52 23.22
N PRO A 326 -8.51 -11.11 22.32
CA PRO A 326 -7.96 -11.81 21.19
C PRO A 326 -7.00 -10.90 20.43
N ALA A 327 -5.81 -11.39 20.13
CA ALA A 327 -5.00 -10.82 19.05
C ALA A 327 -5.78 -10.79 17.72
N TYR A 328 -6.86 -11.56 17.62
CA TYR A 328 -7.88 -11.48 16.59
C TYR A 328 -8.54 -10.09 16.53
N ASP A 329 -8.88 -9.46 17.66
CA ASP A 329 -9.38 -8.08 17.68
C ASP A 329 -8.29 -7.14 17.18
N VAL A 330 -7.04 -7.32 17.61
CA VAL A 330 -5.89 -6.52 17.16
C VAL A 330 -5.59 -6.69 15.66
N TRP A 331 -5.72 -7.91 15.14
CA TRP A 331 -5.56 -8.24 13.73
C TRP A 331 -6.70 -7.67 12.89
N GLU A 332 -7.94 -7.84 13.33
CA GLU A 332 -9.10 -7.20 12.72
C GLU A 332 -8.92 -5.69 12.78
N LEU A 333 -8.41 -5.10 13.87
CA LEU A 333 -8.14 -3.67 13.96
C LEU A 333 -7.06 -3.22 12.94
N MET A 334 -6.07 -4.05 12.63
CA MET A 334 -5.08 -3.74 11.59
C MET A 334 -5.61 -3.92 10.15
N HIS A 335 -6.55 -4.84 9.94
CA HIS A 335 -7.16 -5.11 8.62
C HIS A 335 -8.41 -4.28 8.37
N GLN A 336 -9.08 -3.84 9.42
CA GLN A 336 -10.30 -3.05 9.35
C GLN A 336 -9.98 -1.82 8.52
N PRO A 337 -10.64 -1.65 7.36
CA PRO A 337 -10.45 -0.47 6.53
C PRO A 337 -10.75 0.84 7.30
N SER A 338 -11.53 0.74 8.38
CA SER A 338 -11.86 1.84 9.27
C SER A 338 -10.73 2.24 10.24
N ARG A 339 -9.67 1.45 10.44
CA ARG A 339 -8.54 1.81 11.32
C ARG A 339 -7.17 1.74 10.66
N GLY A 340 -7.03 1.02 9.56
CA GLY A 340 -5.79 1.03 8.79
C GLY A 340 -5.57 2.36 8.06
N ASN A 341 -4.31 2.66 7.73
CA ASN A 341 -3.94 3.65 6.72
C ASN A 341 -4.30 3.14 5.31
N TRP A 342 -5.55 2.69 5.12
CA TRP A 342 -6.09 2.18 3.87
C TRP A 342 -7.50 2.70 3.62
N ALA A 343 -7.74 3.15 2.40
CA ALA A 343 -9.04 3.60 1.94
C ALA A 343 -9.82 2.40 1.36
N PRO A 344 -10.98 2.03 1.93
CA PRO A 344 -11.76 0.92 1.41
C PRO A 344 -12.24 1.19 -0.02
N ALA A 345 -12.52 0.14 -0.79
CA ALA A 345 -13.37 0.32 -1.95
C ALA A 345 -14.80 0.62 -1.48
N VAL A 346 -15.43 1.68 -1.99
CA VAL A 346 -16.81 2.04 -1.64
C VAL A 346 -17.69 2.11 -2.88
N CYS A 347 -19.01 2.18 -2.68
CA CYS A 347 -19.92 2.44 -3.78
C CYS A 347 -19.67 3.84 -4.35
N SER A 348 -19.48 3.93 -5.67
CA SER A 348 -19.16 5.18 -6.36
C SER A 348 -20.35 6.13 -6.50
N TRP A 349 -21.57 5.69 -6.19
CA TRP A 349 -22.70 6.61 -6.13
C TRP A 349 -22.59 7.47 -4.86
N LYS A 350 -22.50 8.80 -5.04
CA LYS A 350 -22.18 9.74 -3.96
C LYS A 350 -23.12 9.67 -2.76
N LEU A 351 -24.41 9.44 -2.99
CA LEU A 351 -25.44 9.34 -1.93
C LEU A 351 -25.54 7.94 -1.30
N CYS A 352 -24.69 7.00 -1.70
CA CYS A 352 -24.70 5.66 -1.13
C CYS A 352 -24.14 5.65 0.30
N THR A 353 -24.84 4.98 1.21
CA THR A 353 -24.50 4.77 2.62
C THR A 353 -24.12 3.32 2.94
N ALA A 354 -23.93 2.46 1.93
CA ALA A 354 -23.58 1.05 2.12
C ALA A 354 -22.18 0.83 2.74
N GLY A 355 -21.35 1.87 2.79
CA GLY A 355 -20.00 1.82 3.34
C GLY A 355 -19.01 1.03 2.46
N ALA A 356 -17.99 0.48 3.11
CA ALA A 356 -16.94 -0.33 2.50
C ALA A 356 -17.46 -1.59 1.81
N GLU A 357 -16.85 -1.96 0.69
CA GLU A 357 -17.06 -3.24 0.02
C GLU A 357 -16.70 -4.38 0.99
N PRO A 358 -17.60 -5.36 1.24
CA PRO A 358 -17.31 -6.45 2.15
C PRO A 358 -16.08 -7.24 1.73
N GLU A 359 -15.20 -7.53 2.69
CA GLU A 359 -14.07 -8.44 2.47
C GLU A 359 -14.50 -9.92 2.60
N GLY A 360 -13.80 -10.82 1.90
CA GLY A 360 -14.03 -12.27 2.02
C GLY A 360 -15.19 -12.82 1.18
N ASP A 361 -16.02 -13.67 1.80
CA ASP A 361 -17.10 -14.44 1.15
C ASP A 361 -18.39 -13.61 0.93
N GLY A 362 -18.38 -12.34 1.36
CA GLY A 362 -19.46 -11.40 1.09
C GLY A 362 -19.64 -11.10 -0.40
N LYS A 363 -20.84 -10.69 -0.78
CA LYS A 363 -21.14 -10.26 -2.16
C LYS A 363 -20.35 -8.98 -2.48
N LYS A 364 -19.32 -9.13 -3.32
CA LYS A 364 -18.53 -8.02 -3.85
C LYS A 364 -19.38 -7.03 -4.62
N TYR A 365 -18.95 -5.77 -4.62
CA TYR A 365 -19.58 -4.72 -5.41
C TYR A 365 -19.35 -4.97 -6.90
N GLY A 366 -20.41 -4.78 -7.69
CA GLY A 366 -20.33 -4.83 -9.14
C GLY A 366 -19.38 -3.76 -9.67
N LYS A 367 -18.59 -4.09 -10.69
CA LYS A 367 -17.66 -3.14 -11.33
C LYS A 367 -18.25 -2.59 -12.61
N CYS A 368 -17.92 -1.36 -12.95
CA CYS A 368 -18.19 -0.83 -14.29
C CYS A 368 -17.41 -1.64 -15.33
N ALA A 369 -18.10 -2.19 -16.33
CA ALA A 369 -17.46 -3.00 -17.38
C ALA A 369 -16.42 -2.21 -18.21
N GLY A 370 -16.63 -0.90 -18.38
CA GLY A 370 -15.74 -0.03 -19.15
C GLY A 370 -14.43 0.27 -18.41
N CYS A 371 -14.50 1.00 -17.30
CA CYS A 371 -13.30 1.44 -16.59
C CYS A 371 -12.75 0.42 -15.57
N GLN A 372 -13.55 -0.56 -15.14
CA GLN A 372 -13.23 -1.53 -14.07
C GLN A 372 -12.89 -0.91 -12.70
N VAL A 373 -12.99 0.41 -12.57
CA VAL A 373 -12.66 1.19 -11.38
C VAL A 373 -13.90 1.44 -10.53
N ALA A 374 -14.96 2.03 -11.11
CA ALA A 374 -16.18 2.37 -10.38
C ALA A 374 -16.88 1.11 -9.85
N ARG A 375 -17.33 1.19 -8.59
CA ARG A 375 -17.94 0.07 -7.83
C ARG A 375 -19.36 0.40 -7.42
N TYR A 376 -20.22 -0.61 -7.39
CA TYR A 376 -21.64 -0.44 -7.09
C TYR A 376 -22.16 -1.60 -6.24
N CYS A 377 -22.78 -1.29 -5.10
CA CYS A 377 -23.43 -2.32 -4.28
C CYS A 377 -24.73 -2.85 -4.91
N SER A 378 -25.32 -2.11 -5.87
CA SER A 378 -26.53 -2.50 -6.60
C SER A 378 -26.52 -2.00 -8.06
N LYS A 379 -27.34 -2.61 -8.91
CA LYS A 379 -27.53 -2.15 -10.30
C LYS A 379 -28.21 -0.79 -10.37
N GLU A 380 -29.09 -0.50 -9.41
CA GLU A 380 -29.76 0.80 -9.28
C GLU A 380 -28.74 1.94 -9.06
N HIS A 381 -27.79 1.78 -8.14
CA HIS A 381 -26.74 2.77 -7.92
C HIS A 381 -25.86 2.97 -9.15
N GLN A 382 -25.61 1.90 -9.92
CA GLN A 382 -24.95 2.04 -11.22
C GLN A 382 -25.76 2.92 -12.17
N ASN A 383 -27.06 2.68 -12.31
CA ASN A 383 -27.93 3.46 -13.20
C ASN A 383 -28.01 4.94 -12.78
N LEU A 384 -28.08 5.22 -11.47
CA LEU A 384 -28.10 6.58 -10.92
C LEU A 384 -26.78 7.32 -11.17
N HIS A 385 -25.65 6.66 -10.92
CA HIS A 385 -24.32 7.23 -11.17
C HIS A 385 -23.97 7.32 -12.68
N TRP A 386 -24.55 6.45 -13.53
CA TRP A 386 -24.18 6.35 -14.95
C TRP A 386 -24.27 7.68 -15.70
N ARG A 387 -25.25 8.52 -15.37
CA ARG A 387 -25.48 9.81 -16.05
C ARG A 387 -24.25 10.71 -16.02
N THR A 388 -23.56 10.79 -14.87
CA THR A 388 -22.32 11.57 -14.70
C THR A 388 -21.10 10.73 -15.04
N HIS A 389 -21.06 9.46 -14.61
CA HIS A 389 -19.93 8.56 -14.82
C HIS A 389 -19.56 8.37 -16.30
N LYS A 390 -20.55 8.30 -17.21
CA LYS A 390 -20.32 8.05 -18.64
C LYS A 390 -19.45 9.10 -19.33
N ILE A 391 -19.41 10.33 -18.80
CA ILE A 391 -18.57 11.43 -19.31
C ILE A 391 -17.09 11.11 -19.09
N HIS A 392 -16.79 10.47 -17.97
CA HIS A 392 -15.44 10.18 -17.49
C HIS A 392 -14.98 8.76 -17.84
N CYS A 393 -15.92 7.83 -18.01
CA CYS A 393 -15.66 6.45 -18.37
C CYS A 393 -15.25 6.31 -19.84
N GLN A 394 -14.08 5.72 -20.10
CA GLN A 394 -13.54 5.52 -21.46
C GLN A 394 -14.47 4.76 -22.42
N ALA A 395 -15.38 3.92 -21.91
CA ALA A 395 -16.39 3.23 -22.74
C ALA A 395 -17.28 4.23 -23.52
N GLY A 396 -17.46 5.45 -23.01
CA GLY A 396 -18.10 6.53 -23.76
C GLY A 396 -17.26 7.03 -24.94
N ARG A 397 -15.92 7.03 -24.85
CA ARG A 397 -15.04 7.57 -25.90
C ARG A 397 -14.80 6.60 -27.05
N ALA A 398 -14.65 5.30 -26.79
CA ALA A 398 -14.56 4.30 -27.87
C ALA A 398 -15.85 4.21 -28.70
N ALA A 399 -17.02 4.38 -28.06
CA ALA A 399 -18.30 4.46 -28.75
C ALA A 399 -18.48 5.73 -29.59
N ILE A 400 -17.76 6.81 -29.27
CA ILE A 400 -17.74 8.06 -30.05
C ILE A 400 -16.70 8.03 -31.18
N ALA A 401 -15.56 7.34 -30.97
CA ALA A 401 -14.50 7.21 -31.97
C ALA A 401 -14.79 6.19 -33.09
N GLY A 402 -15.76 5.29 -32.88
CA GLY A 402 -16.09 4.18 -33.78
C GLY A 402 -16.32 4.53 -35.25
N PRO A 403 -17.03 5.62 -35.63
CA PRO A 403 -17.28 5.90 -37.05
C PRO A 403 -16.11 6.61 -37.77
N GLU A 404 -15.30 7.39 -37.07
CA GLU A 404 -14.26 8.22 -37.71
C GLU A 404 -12.92 7.51 -37.82
N GLU A 405 -12.54 6.69 -36.84
CA GLU A 405 -11.29 5.94 -36.89
C GLU A 405 -11.36 4.77 -37.90
N GLU A 406 -12.56 4.21 -38.08
CA GLU A 406 -12.86 3.21 -39.11
C GLU A 406 -12.88 3.85 -40.52
N LYS A 407 -13.44 5.07 -40.66
CA LYS A 407 -13.30 5.87 -41.89
C LYS A 407 -11.85 6.28 -42.18
N GLN A 408 -11.06 6.62 -41.16
CA GLN A 408 -9.64 6.96 -41.34
C GLN A 408 -8.79 5.72 -41.67
N LYS A 409 -9.15 4.53 -41.18
CA LYS A 409 -8.57 3.26 -41.63
C LYS A 409 -8.97 2.94 -43.07
N GLU A 410 -10.23 3.16 -43.46
CA GLU A 410 -10.68 3.01 -44.85
C GLU A 410 -9.99 4.01 -45.81
N LEU A 411 -9.71 5.24 -45.36
CA LEU A 411 -8.95 6.24 -46.13
C LEU A 411 -7.46 5.92 -46.25
N ARG A 412 -6.90 5.15 -45.31
CA ARG A 412 -5.48 4.72 -45.33
C ARG A 412 -5.25 3.42 -46.11
N ASP A 413 -6.29 2.62 -46.32
CA ASP A 413 -6.20 1.37 -47.11
C ASP A 413 -7.41 1.21 -48.07
N PRO A 414 -7.41 1.93 -49.21
CA PRO A 414 -8.46 1.84 -50.21
C PRO A 414 -8.52 0.47 -50.92
N THR A 415 -7.50 -0.38 -50.78
CA THR A 415 -7.44 -1.70 -51.42
C THR A 415 -8.30 -2.78 -50.72
N SER A 416 -8.79 -2.51 -49.51
CA SER A 416 -9.59 -3.47 -48.74
C SER A 416 -10.99 -3.76 -49.30
N LYS A 417 -11.50 -2.97 -50.26
CA LYS A 417 -12.83 -3.15 -50.88
C LYS A 417 -12.84 -3.86 -52.24
N ALA A 418 -11.70 -4.34 -52.73
CA ALA A 418 -11.59 -4.93 -54.07
C ALA A 418 -11.59 -6.48 -54.09
N ARG A 419 -12.22 -7.15 -53.12
CA ARG A 419 -12.39 -8.62 -53.11
C ARG A 419 -13.82 -9.06 -52.87
#